data_AF-A0A1P8FPM5-F1
#
_entry.id   AF-A0A1P8FPM5-F1
#
_cell.length_a   1.000
_cell.length_b   1.000
_cell.length_c   1.000
_cell.angle_alpha   90.00
_cell.angle_beta   90.00
_cell.angle_gamma   90.00
#
_symmetry.space_group_name_H-M   'P 1'
#
loop_
_entity.id
_entity.type
_entity.pdbx_description
1 polymer ?
#
loop_
_entity_poly.entity_id
_entity_poly.type
_entity_poly.pdbx_seq_one_letter_code
_entity_poly.pdbx_strand_id
1 'polypeptide(L)'
;MALFRSVGNPVIISPGATHYWHYWFGRGQDVGVTMVTPNLLDSQINVELVTNDPGVVAVQDVGENPPSIHYTVRVRNLGSILMMYNLNVGTLL
;
A
#
# COMPACT_ATOMS: atom_id res chain seq x y z
N MET A 1 -4.75 -12.17 16.51
CA MET A 1 -5.18 -11.45 15.29
C MET A 1 -3.93 -10.88 14.64
N ALA A 2 -3.65 -11.18 13.37
CA ALA A 2 -2.51 -10.59 12.68
C ALA A 2 -2.81 -9.11 12.40
N LEU A 3 -2.07 -8.21 13.05
CA LEU A 3 -2.20 -6.76 12.86
C LEU A 3 -1.90 -6.31 11.42
N PHE A 4 -1.16 -7.12 10.67
CA PHE A 4 -0.75 -6.82 9.30
C PHE A 4 -0.88 -8.03 8.39
N ARG A 5 -1.23 -7.78 7.14
CA ARG A 5 -1.26 -8.77 6.06
C ARG A 5 -0.42 -8.26 4.88
N SER A 6 0.43 -9.11 4.33
CA SER A 6 1.13 -8.82 3.08
C SER A 6 0.14 -8.80 1.91
N VAL A 7 0.29 -7.85 1.01
CA VAL A 7 -0.58 -7.67 -0.16
C VAL A 7 0.21 -7.86 -1.43
N GLY A 8 -0.22 -8.82 -2.24
CA GLY A 8 0.42 -9.11 -3.53
C GLY A 8 1.79 -9.78 -3.39
N ASN A 9 2.48 -9.88 -4.53
CA ASN A 9 3.82 -10.45 -4.62
C ASN A 9 4.89 -9.44 -4.22
N PRO A 10 6.10 -9.88 -3.80
CA PRO A 10 7.22 -8.98 -3.62
C PRO A 10 7.54 -8.19 -4.89
N VAL A 11 7.92 -6.93 -4.72
CA VAL A 11 8.29 -6.01 -5.79
C VAL A 11 9.76 -5.63 -5.64
N ILE A 12 10.46 -5.56 -6.76
CA ILE A 12 11.85 -5.09 -6.83
C ILE A 12 11.86 -3.73 -7.53
N ILE A 13 12.46 -2.72 -6.89
CA ILE A 13 12.63 -1.39 -7.48
C ILE A 13 14.09 -0.92 -7.46
N SER A 14 14.52 -0.31 -8.56
CA SER A 14 15.87 0.26 -8.71
C SER A 14 16.09 1.50 -7.84
N PRO A 15 17.35 1.87 -7.57
CA PRO A 15 17.69 3.17 -6.95
C PRO A 15 16.98 4.34 -7.64
N GLY A 16 16.36 5.21 -6.86
CA GLY A 16 15.61 6.37 -7.34
C GLY A 16 14.23 6.06 -7.92
N ALA A 17 13.89 4.79 -8.14
CA ALA A 17 12.59 4.40 -8.69
C ALA A 17 11.47 4.54 -7.65
N THR A 18 10.25 4.72 -8.16
CA THR A 18 9.02 4.79 -7.37
C THR A 18 8.05 3.72 -7.85
N HIS A 19 7.39 3.05 -6.92
CA HIS A 19 6.32 2.11 -7.20
C HIS A 19 5.04 2.54 -6.50
N TYR A 20 3.92 2.42 -7.21
CA TYR A 20 2.60 2.81 -6.73
C TYR A 20 1.78 1.55 -6.44
N TRP A 21 1.16 1.52 -5.27
CA TRP A 21 0.22 0.50 -4.87
C TRP A 21 -1.19 1.08 -4.83
N HIS A 22 -2.13 0.28 -5.31
CA HIS A 22 -3.57 0.52 -5.17
C HIS A 22 -4.15 -0.65 -4.38
N TYR A 23 -4.83 -0.37 -3.27
CA TYR A 23 -5.42 -1.40 -2.41
C TYR A 23 -6.79 -0.99 -1.85
N TRP A 24 -7.59 -1.99 -1.48
CA TRP A 24 -8.92 -1.84 -0.86
C TRP A 24 -9.20 -3.05 0.06
N PHE A 25 -10.10 -2.90 1.02
CA PHE A 25 -10.42 -3.96 2.02
C PHE A 25 -11.63 -4.83 1.66
N GLY A 26 -12.39 -4.45 0.64
CA GLY A 26 -13.59 -5.15 0.19
C GLY A 26 -14.58 -4.18 -0.45
N ARG A 27 -15.73 -4.68 -0.89
CA ARG A 27 -16.82 -3.84 -1.41
C ARG A 27 -17.56 -3.16 -0.25
N GLY A 28 -17.71 -1.85 -0.31
CA GLY A 28 -18.45 -1.06 0.70
C GLY A 28 -17.84 -1.04 2.10
N GLN A 29 -16.63 -1.56 2.31
CA GLN A 29 -15.97 -1.54 3.61
C GLN A 29 -15.10 -0.29 3.73
N ASP A 30 -15.62 0.69 4.48
CA ASP A 30 -14.76 1.68 5.12
C ASP A 30 -14.24 1.09 6.44
N VAL A 31 -12.93 1.08 6.60
CA VAL A 31 -12.26 0.60 7.82
C VAL A 31 -11.80 1.78 8.69
N GLY A 32 -12.13 3.02 8.31
CA GLY A 32 -11.86 4.25 9.03
C GLY A 32 -10.39 4.65 8.96
N VAL A 33 -9.52 3.86 9.59
CA VAL A 33 -8.08 4.10 9.63
C VAL A 33 -7.33 2.85 9.17
N THR A 34 -6.51 3.04 8.13
CA THR A 34 -5.62 1.99 7.62
C THR A 34 -4.18 2.39 7.90
N MET A 35 -3.35 1.39 8.18
CA MET A 35 -1.91 1.57 8.30
C MET A 35 -1.21 0.71 7.27
N VAL A 36 -0.22 1.28 6.61
CA VAL A 36 0.54 0.60 5.57
C VAL A 36 2.02 0.79 5.83
N THR A 37 2.79 -0.28 5.66
CA THR A 37 4.25 -0.23 5.76
C THR A 37 4.90 -1.10 4.70
N PRO A 38 6.00 -0.66 4.06
CA PRO A 38 6.83 -1.55 3.27
C PRO A 38 7.51 -2.55 4.22
N ASN A 39 7.33 -3.84 3.93
CA ASN A 39 8.05 -4.92 4.55
C ASN A 39 9.31 -5.20 3.73
N LEU A 40 10.43 -4.62 4.16
CA LEU A 40 11.71 -4.78 3.50
C LEU A 40 12.22 -6.22 3.71
N LEU A 41 12.60 -6.88 2.62
CA LEU A 41 13.16 -8.24 2.68
C LEU A 41 14.68 -8.23 2.90
N ASP A 42 15.32 -7.10 2.61
CA ASP A 42 16.74 -6.85 2.84
C ASP A 42 16.93 -5.66 3.78
N SER A 43 18.05 -5.62 4.51
CA SER A 43 18.42 -4.48 5.34
C SER A 43 18.76 -3.27 4.47
N GLN A 44 17.83 -2.32 4.39
CA GLN A 44 18.02 -1.07 3.65
C GLN A 44 17.70 0.14 4.50
N ILE A 45 18.55 1.15 4.34
CA ILE A 45 18.37 2.50 4.84
C ILE A 45 17.97 3.41 3.67
N ASN A 46 17.27 4.51 3.94
CA ASN A 46 16.77 5.47 2.93
C ASN A 46 15.61 4.93 2.07
N VAL A 47 14.53 4.52 2.72
CA VAL A 47 13.25 4.21 2.07
C VAL A 47 12.25 5.28 2.43
N GLU A 48 11.55 5.81 1.44
CA GLU A 48 10.49 6.78 1.63
C GLU A 48 9.13 6.14 1.30
N LEU A 49 8.23 6.17 2.28
CA LEU A 49 6.82 5.86 2.08
C LEU A 49 6.08 7.19 2.05
N VAL A 50 5.39 7.47 0.95
CA VAL A 50 4.51 8.63 0.84
C VAL A 50 3.11 8.14 0.48
N THR A 51 2.14 8.52 1.30
CA THR A 51 0.72 8.39 0.99
C THR A 51 0.33 9.57 0.09
N ASN A 52 -0.09 9.27 -1.14
CA ASN A 52 -0.71 10.26 -2.01
C ASN A 52 -2.22 10.10 -1.85
N ASP A 53 -2.90 11.20 -1.54
CA ASP A 53 -4.33 11.24 -1.23
C ASP A 53 -4.69 10.47 0.05
N PRO A 54 -4.41 11.04 1.24
CA PRO A 54 -4.88 10.49 2.52
C PRO A 54 -6.42 10.51 2.67
N GLY A 55 -7.15 10.73 1.58
CA GLY A 55 -8.59 10.70 1.47
C GLY A 55 -9.04 9.56 0.55
N VAL A 56 -10.03 8.84 1.03
CA VAL A 56 -10.76 7.76 0.35
C VAL A 56 -11.23 8.21 -1.04
N VAL A 57 -10.77 7.54 -2.10
CA VAL A 57 -11.43 7.64 -3.40
C VAL A 57 -12.55 6.60 -3.42
N ALA A 58 -13.79 7.07 -3.39
CA ALA A 58 -14.94 6.22 -3.65
C ALA A 58 -15.00 5.92 -5.16
N VAL A 59 -14.72 4.67 -5.52
CA VAL A 59 -14.84 4.18 -6.89
C VAL A 59 -16.19 3.47 -7.02
N GLN A 60 -17.04 3.98 -7.91
CA GLN A 60 -18.30 3.33 -8.22
C GLN A 60 -18.01 2.03 -8.99
N ASP A 61 -18.43 0.91 -8.42
CA ASP A 61 -18.25 -0.41 -9.02
C ASP A 61 -19.36 -0.65 -10.07
N VAL A 62 -19.15 -1.56 -11.02
CA VAL A 62 -20.08 -1.72 -12.16
C VAL A 62 -21.40 -2.37 -11.70
N GLY A 63 -22.54 -1.80 -12.13
CA GLY A 63 -23.88 -2.34 -11.85
C GLY A 63 -24.44 -1.93 -10.49
N GLU A 64 -25.13 -2.85 -9.80
CA GLU A 64 -25.70 -2.63 -8.45
C GLU A 64 -24.68 -2.84 -7.31
N ASN A 65 -23.39 -2.89 -7.63
CA ASN A 65 -22.36 -3.12 -6.62
C ASN A 65 -22.15 -1.85 -5.77
N PRO A 66 -22.05 -1.99 -4.44
CA PRO A 66 -21.79 -0.84 -3.57
C PRO A 66 -20.40 -0.25 -3.89
N PRO A 67 -20.23 1.07 -3.73
CA PRO A 67 -18.96 1.73 -4.00
C PRO A 67 -17.83 1.13 -3.18
N SER A 68 -16.64 1.09 -3.76
CA SER A 68 -15.43 0.60 -3.11
C SER A 68 -14.52 1.76 -2.75
N ILE A 69 -13.84 1.63 -1.62
CA ILE A 69 -12.92 2.65 -1.11
C ILE A 69 -11.51 2.23 -1.48
N HIS A 70 -10.87 3.02 -2.32
CA HIS A 70 -9.52 2.76 -2.82
C HIS A 70 -8.51 3.69 -2.17
N TYR A 71 -7.34 3.13 -1.88
CA TYR A 71 -6.21 3.84 -1.32
C TYR A 71 -5.01 3.73 -2.26
N THR A 72 -4.25 4.82 -2.38
CA THR A 72 -3.02 4.85 -3.17
C THR A 72 -1.84 5.17 -2.27
N VAL A 73 -0.77 4.37 -2.36
CA VAL A 73 0.49 4.68 -1.69
C VAL A 73 1.64 4.55 -2.66
N ARG A 74 2.65 5.40 -2.50
CA ARG A 74 3.89 5.27 -3.26
C ARG A 74 5.05 4.94 -2.33
N VAL A 75 5.90 4.02 -2.80
CA VAL A 75 7.14 3.65 -2.14
C VAL A 75 8.28 4.06 -3.07
N ARG A 76 9.23 4.83 -2.54
CA ARG A 76 10.40 5.30 -3.28
C ARG A 76 11.67 4.76 -2.65
N ASN A 77 12.53 4.18 -3.49
CA ASN A 77 13.86 3.76 -3.09
C ASN A 77 14.82 4.95 -3.19
N LEU A 78 15.22 5.52 -2.06
CA LEU A 78 16.23 6.59 -1.98
C LEU A 78 17.63 6.03 -1.73
N GLY A 79 17.79 4.71 -1.66
CA GLY A 79 19.06 4.01 -1.52
C GLY A 79 19.83 3.91 -2.84
N SER A 80 21.03 3.33 -2.77
CA SER A 80 21.94 3.14 -3.90
C SER A 80 21.91 1.74 -4.50
N ILE A 81 21.11 0.82 -3.94
CA ILE A 81 20.98 -0.58 -4.38
C ILE A 81 19.52 -0.94 -4.68
N LEU A 82 19.31 -2.05 -5.40
CA LEU A 82 17.97 -2.60 -5.67
C LEU A 82 17.25 -2.90 -4.35
N MET A 83 15.97 -2.51 -4.24
CA MET A 83 15.14 -2.77 -3.06
C MET A 83 14.09 -3.83 -3.37
N MET A 84 14.06 -4.91 -2.58
CA MET A 84 12.99 -5.89 -2.61
C MET A 84 12.10 -5.74 -1.37
N TYR A 85 10.78 -5.61 -1.59
CA TYR A 85 9.83 -5.43 -0.49
C TYR A 85 8.44 -5.96 -0.85
N ASN A 86 7.60 -6.17 0.17
CA ASN A 86 6.15 -6.36 0.01
C ASN A 86 5.42 -5.24 0.77
N LEU A 87 4.15 -4.97 0.45
CA LEU A 87 3.33 -4.04 1.19
C LEU A 87 2.54 -4.76 2.29
N ASN A 88 2.71 -4.35 3.54
CA ASN A 88 1.89 -4.81 4.65
C ASN A 88 0.78 -3.81 4.93
N VAL A 89 -0.47 -4.28 4.95
CA VAL A 89 -1.65 -3.48 5.32
C VAL A 89 -2.23 -3.96 6.64
N GLY A 90 -2.68 -3.03 7.48
CA GLY A 90 -3.33 -3.28 8.77
C GLY A 90 -4.53 -2.35 8.99
N THR A 91 -5.46 -2.79 9.84
CA THR A 91 -6.62 -2.01 10.30
C THR A 91 -6.44 -1.69 11.77
N LEU A 92 -6.67 -0.43 12.17
CA LEU A 92 -6.69 -0.03 13.57
C LEU A 92 -8.16 0.03 14.01
N LEU A 93 -8.62 -1.00 14.74
CA LEU A 93 -9.93 -1.03 15.41
C LEU A 93 -9.78 -0.58 16.86
#